data_AF-A0A2V6C683-F1
#
_entry.id   AF-A0A2V6C683-F1
#
_cell.length_a   1.000
_cell.length_b   1.000
_cell.length_c   1.000
_cell.angle_alpha   90.00
_cell.angle_beta   90.00
_cell.angle_gamma   90.00
#
_symmetry.space_group_name_H-M   'P 1'
#
loop_
_entity.id
_entity.type
_entity.pdbx_description
1 polymer ?
#
loop_
_entity_poly.entity_id
_entity_poly.type
_entity_poly.pdbx_seq_one_letter_code
_entity_poly.pdbx_strand_id
1 'polypeptide(L)'
;MSYPALKRLFDIVWASIGLLLLLPVGLLIGLLIKLTGGGPVFYGQTRVGQFGKPFRIWKFRSMIVHADQMGPPLTKGEDARITWIGRFLRKTKLDELPQLWNVLLGDMSFVGPRPEVPRYVDRYTPAQREILRFKPGITDMATMLFRDEEALLRGTEDVEGFYLQYCLPKKIELNLQYARRAGVFQDIWIIIQTLCPYWLGVMIIYAIALSVSFLISYELRSDFRATRPDLEEFRRYLPWIVLPQLMLLFWRGQLRGLISYFSIPEMRRTVTALAIAFVVQLGLCNFSQGRLAPTHSLLVIDFFLSFFALCAVRISFRFLRGFRREQHRFPAGGRFLRRQSARVAQTAARHPGGRDARMPSQRGMAVEP
;
A
#
# COMPACT_ATOMS: atom_id res chain seq x y z
N MET A 1 4.37 11.33 -26.60
CA MET A 1 3.02 10.74 -26.40
C MET A 1 2.15 11.79 -25.77
N SER A 2 1.04 12.15 -26.43
CA SER A 2 0.07 13.08 -25.88
C SER A 2 -0.59 12.47 -24.65
N TYR A 3 -0.75 13.24 -23.58
CA TYR A 3 -1.47 12.81 -22.39
C TYR A 3 -2.96 12.68 -22.77
N PRO A 4 -3.60 11.49 -22.62
CA PRO A 4 -4.94 11.29 -23.16
C PRO A 4 -5.95 12.28 -22.56
N ALA A 5 -6.73 12.95 -23.42
CA ALA A 5 -7.76 13.91 -22.99
C ALA A 5 -8.75 13.28 -21.99
N LEU A 6 -9.08 12.01 -22.18
CA LEU A 6 -9.95 11.25 -21.28
C LEU A 6 -9.35 11.11 -19.86
N LYS A 7 -8.03 10.86 -19.76
CA LYS A 7 -7.34 10.80 -18.46
C LYS A 7 -7.31 12.18 -17.80
N ARG A 8 -7.18 13.25 -18.60
CA ARG A 8 -7.23 14.62 -18.08
C ARG A 8 -8.60 14.98 -17.53
N LEU A 9 -9.66 14.60 -18.24
CA LEU A 9 -11.04 14.80 -17.79
C LEU A 9 -11.29 14.05 -16.48
N PHE A 10 -10.86 12.78 -16.41
CA PHE A 10 -10.93 11.98 -15.19
C PHE A 10 -10.23 12.67 -14.01
N ASP A 11 -9.01 13.15 -14.21
CA ASP A 11 -8.24 13.85 -13.19
C ASP A 11 -8.96 15.11 -12.69
N ILE A 12 -9.49 15.94 -13.60
CA ILE A 12 -10.19 17.18 -13.22
C ILE A 12 -11.45 16.87 -12.40
N VAL A 13 -12.28 15.94 -12.88
CA VAL A 13 -13.56 15.60 -12.22
C VAL A 13 -13.31 15.06 -10.81
N TRP A 14 -12.43 14.06 -10.68
CA TRP A 14 -12.18 13.43 -9.39
C TRP A 14 -11.35 14.29 -8.44
N ALA A 15 -10.45 15.14 -8.95
CA ALA A 15 -9.74 16.10 -8.11
C ALA A 15 -10.69 17.18 -7.57
N SER A 16 -11.64 17.64 -8.39
CA SER A 16 -12.66 18.62 -7.96
C SER A 16 -13.56 18.05 -6.86
N ILE A 17 -14.06 16.82 -7.04
CA ILE A 17 -14.84 16.11 -6.01
C ILE A 17 -13.99 15.91 -4.74
N GLY A 18 -12.75 15.43 -4.90
CA GLY A 18 -11.83 15.21 -3.79
C GLY A 18 -11.53 16.48 -3.00
N LEU A 19 -11.34 17.62 -3.67
CA LEU A 19 -11.15 18.92 -3.03
C LEU A 19 -12.39 19.40 -2.29
N LEU A 20 -13.58 19.22 -2.87
CA LEU A 20 -14.85 19.56 -2.22
C LEU A 20 -15.04 18.76 -0.92
N LEU A 21 -14.79 17.45 -0.97
CA LEU A 21 -14.83 16.57 0.21
C LEU A 21 -13.71 16.89 1.21
N LEU A 22 -12.56 17.37 0.73
CA LEU A 22 -11.44 17.79 1.57
C LEU A 22 -11.74 19.09 2.32
N LEU A 23 -12.67 19.95 1.90
CA LEU A 23 -12.91 21.22 2.58
C LEU A 23 -13.21 21.08 4.09
N PRO A 24 -14.24 20.33 4.53
CA PRO A 24 -14.55 20.22 5.95
C PRO A 24 -13.41 19.57 6.76
N VAL A 25 -12.82 18.50 6.22
CA VAL A 25 -11.73 17.77 6.89
C VAL A 25 -10.43 18.59 6.90
N GLY A 26 -10.16 19.30 5.81
CA GLY A 26 -8.99 20.14 5.61
C GLY A 26 -8.99 21.37 6.49
N LEU A 27 -10.17 21.96 6.76
CA LEU A 27 -10.32 23.02 7.77
C LEU A 27 -9.97 22.53 9.17
N LEU A 28 -10.47 21.35 9.56
CA LEU A 28 -10.12 20.74 10.84
C LEU A 28 -8.62 20.42 10.93
N ILE A 29 -8.03 19.84 9.89
CA ILE A 29 -6.58 19.56 9.82
C ILE A 29 -5.79 20.87 9.92
N GLY A 30 -6.22 21.92 9.21
CA GLY A 30 -5.58 23.23 9.23
C GLY A 30 -5.60 23.87 10.62
N LEU A 31 -6.72 23.78 11.32
CA LEU A 31 -6.84 24.23 12.72
C LEU A 31 -5.89 23.45 13.62
N LEU A 32 -5.85 22.12 13.53
CA LEU A 32 -4.93 21.29 14.32
C LEU A 32 -3.46 21.62 14.04
N ILE A 33 -3.08 21.89 12.79
CA ILE A 33 -1.72 22.32 12.44
C ILE A 33 -1.39 23.67 13.09
N LYS A 34 -2.33 24.62 13.05
CA LYS A 34 -2.15 25.94 13.67
C LYS A 34 -1.97 25.86 15.18
N LEU A 35 -2.78 25.05 15.85
CA LEU A 35 -2.71 24.86 17.31
C LEU A 35 -1.43 24.15 17.77
N THR A 36 -0.76 23.40 16.90
CA THR A 36 0.35 22.51 17.30
C THR A 36 1.72 23.00 16.86
N GLY A 37 1.81 23.73 15.74
CA GLY A 37 3.10 24.14 15.16
C GLY A 37 3.21 25.63 14.84
N GLY A 38 2.15 26.43 14.99
CA GLY A 38 2.12 27.89 14.76
C GLY A 38 2.35 28.36 13.31
N GLY A 39 2.95 27.52 12.46
CA GLY A 39 3.32 27.83 11.09
C GLY A 39 2.16 27.86 10.08
N PRO A 40 2.46 28.04 8.78
CA PRO A 40 1.45 27.98 7.72
C PRO A 40 0.92 26.55 7.53
N VAL A 41 -0.38 26.43 7.25
CA VAL A 41 -1.09 25.13 7.10
C VAL A 41 -0.50 24.31 5.95
N PHE A 42 -0.19 24.95 4.83
CA PHE A 42 0.38 24.31 3.67
C PHE A 42 1.90 24.46 3.63
N TYR A 43 2.55 23.41 3.14
CA TYR A 43 3.96 23.39 2.79
C TYR A 43 4.10 23.09 1.30
N GLY A 44 4.93 23.87 0.62
CA GLY A 44 5.23 23.71 -0.79
C GLY A 44 6.68 23.31 -0.99
N GLN A 45 6.92 22.23 -1.74
CA GLN A 45 8.26 21.79 -2.12
C GLN A 45 8.43 21.83 -3.64
N THR A 46 9.56 22.33 -4.13
CA THR A 46 9.86 22.28 -5.56
C THR A 46 10.19 20.85 -5.99
N ARG A 47 9.52 20.40 -7.05
CA ARG A 47 9.71 19.09 -7.67
C ARG A 47 9.79 19.24 -9.18
N VAL A 48 10.37 18.25 -9.85
CA VAL A 48 10.44 18.21 -11.30
C VAL A 48 9.25 17.44 -11.86
N GLY A 49 8.50 18.09 -12.75
CA GLY A 49 7.34 17.55 -13.43
C GLY A 49 7.62 17.15 -14.87
N GLN A 50 6.55 17.14 -15.67
CA GLN A 50 6.61 16.71 -17.06
C GLN A 50 7.55 17.61 -17.88
N PHE A 51 8.35 16.98 -18.74
CA PHE A 51 9.39 17.59 -19.57
C PHE A 51 10.47 18.34 -18.78
N GLY A 52 10.68 17.96 -17.52
CA GLY A 52 11.68 18.62 -16.67
C GLY A 52 11.21 19.95 -16.09
N LYS A 53 9.94 20.34 -16.28
CA LYS A 53 9.43 21.62 -15.77
C LYS A 53 9.29 21.57 -14.24
N PRO A 54 9.92 22.48 -13.49
CA PRO A 54 9.75 22.54 -12.05
C PRO A 54 8.34 23.02 -11.70
N PHE A 55 7.75 22.44 -10.66
CA PHE A 55 6.47 22.86 -10.09
C PHE A 55 6.49 22.70 -8.57
N ARG A 56 5.51 23.30 -7.89
CA ARG A 56 5.43 23.27 -6.43
C ARG A 56 4.38 22.26 -5.99
N ILE A 57 4.83 21.18 -5.35
CA ILE A 57 3.94 20.17 -4.78
C ILE A 57 3.41 20.65 -3.43
N TRP A 58 2.09 20.60 -3.24
CA TRP A 58 1.44 21.07 -2.02
C TRP A 58 1.15 19.92 -1.06
N LYS A 59 1.45 20.14 0.23
CA LYS A 59 1.15 19.20 1.31
C LYS A 59 0.62 19.95 2.52
N PHE A 60 -0.09 19.25 3.40
CA PHE A 60 -0.28 19.78 4.75
C PHE A 60 1.04 19.72 5.49
N ARG A 61 1.32 20.76 6.26
CA ARG A 61 2.53 20.83 7.08
C ARG A 61 2.49 19.75 8.16
N SER A 62 3.44 18.81 8.07
CA SER A 62 3.64 17.74 9.06
C SER A 62 4.91 17.92 9.90
N MET A 63 5.71 18.95 9.62
CA MET A 63 6.96 19.24 10.31
C MET A 63 6.96 20.68 10.84
N ILE A 64 7.78 20.93 11.87
CA ILE A 64 8.04 22.27 12.40
C ILE A 64 8.56 23.21 11.31
N VAL A 65 8.43 24.52 11.55
CA VAL A 65 8.95 25.53 10.61
C VAL A 65 10.47 25.39 10.53
N HIS A 66 11.04 25.56 9.33
CA HIS A 66 12.47 25.41 9.04
C HIS A 66 13.05 23.99 9.19
N ALA A 67 12.21 22.94 9.19
CA ALA A 67 12.66 21.56 9.23
C ALA A 67 13.61 21.16 8.09
N ASP A 68 13.45 21.77 6.92
CA ASP A 68 14.31 21.63 5.74
C ASP A 68 15.73 22.17 5.95
N GLN A 69 15.93 23.05 6.92
CA GLN A 69 17.25 23.60 7.29
C GLN A 69 17.96 22.74 8.34
N MET A 70 17.24 21.84 9.02
CA MET A 70 17.73 21.05 10.16
C MET A 70 18.23 19.65 9.77
N GLY A 71 18.24 19.28 8.49
CA GLY A 71 18.75 17.97 8.07
C GLY A 71 18.31 17.53 6.67
N PRO A 72 18.70 16.33 6.22
CA PRO A 72 18.40 15.85 4.88
C PRO A 72 16.88 15.74 4.61
N PRO A 73 16.46 15.80 3.33
CA PRO A 73 15.05 15.69 2.95
C PRO A 73 14.45 14.32 3.22
N LEU A 74 15.29 13.27 3.39
CA LEU A 74 14.86 11.96 3.82
C LEU A 74 14.72 11.92 5.35
N THR A 75 13.52 11.53 5.80
CA THR A 75 13.20 11.28 7.21
C THR A 75 13.74 9.89 7.61
N LYS A 76 14.28 9.75 8.84
CA LYS A 76 14.61 8.45 9.45
C LYS A 76 13.84 8.28 10.76
N GLY A 77 13.02 7.23 10.89
CA GLY A 77 12.47 6.81 12.19
C GLY A 77 11.62 7.89 12.89
N GLU A 78 11.82 8.06 14.19
CA GLU A 78 11.19 9.15 14.96
C GLU A 78 11.97 10.46 14.80
N ASP A 79 11.77 11.12 13.66
CA ASP A 79 12.37 12.43 13.38
C ASP A 79 11.72 13.52 14.25
N ALA A 80 12.54 14.14 15.11
CA ALA A 80 12.13 15.18 16.06
C ALA A 80 11.51 16.43 15.39
N ARG A 81 11.73 16.61 14.07
CA ARG A 81 11.14 17.71 13.30
C ARG A 81 9.64 17.51 13.03
N ILE A 82 9.09 16.32 13.24
CA ILE A 82 7.70 15.98 12.95
C ILE A 82 6.81 16.33 14.14
N THR A 83 5.75 17.11 13.93
CA THR A 83 4.79 17.44 14.99
C THR A 83 3.93 16.21 15.33
N TRP A 84 3.30 16.17 16.51
CA TRP A 84 2.47 15.01 16.88
C TRP A 84 1.30 14.80 15.90
N ILE A 85 0.66 15.89 15.44
CA ILE A 85 -0.37 15.82 14.39
C ILE A 85 0.27 15.42 13.05
N GLY A 86 1.48 15.91 12.77
CA GLY A 86 2.25 15.53 11.59
C GLY A 86 2.55 14.04 11.52
N ARG A 87 2.80 13.37 12.65
CA ARG A 87 2.93 11.91 12.72
C ARG A 87 1.65 11.22 12.28
N PHE A 88 0.50 11.67 12.76
CA PHE A 88 -0.81 11.15 12.34
C PHE A 88 -1.07 11.37 10.85
N LEU A 89 -0.83 12.59 10.35
CA LEU A 89 -1.03 12.93 8.94
C LEU A 89 -0.14 12.10 8.01
N ARG A 90 1.15 11.91 8.36
CA ARG A 90 2.10 11.10 7.58
C ARG A 90 1.76 9.61 7.60
N LYS A 91 1.34 9.09 8.76
CA LYS A 91 0.92 7.68 8.93
C LYS A 91 -0.31 7.36 8.09
N THR A 92 -1.25 8.31 8.01
CA THR A 92 -2.49 8.18 7.24
C THR A 92 -2.36 8.65 5.79
N LYS A 93 -1.23 9.27 5.41
CA LYS A 93 -1.01 9.96 4.12
C LYS A 93 -1.98 11.11 3.84
N LEU A 94 -2.69 11.58 4.87
CA LEU A 94 -3.56 12.74 4.75
C LEU A 94 -2.78 14.01 4.44
N ASP A 95 -1.48 14.06 4.78
CA ASP A 95 -0.61 15.19 4.44
C ASP A 95 -0.45 15.42 2.94
N GLU A 96 -0.70 14.40 2.11
CA GLU A 96 -0.56 14.48 0.65
C GLU A 96 -1.84 14.94 -0.07
N LEU A 97 -2.98 15.07 0.62
CA LEU A 97 -4.25 15.45 -0.01
C LEU A 97 -4.25 16.83 -0.71
N PRO A 98 -3.51 17.86 -0.25
CA PRO A 98 -3.43 19.12 -0.99
C PRO A 98 -2.83 18.99 -2.40
N GLN A 99 -2.17 17.88 -2.74
CA GLN A 99 -1.71 17.60 -4.10
C GLN A 99 -2.86 17.47 -5.11
N LEU A 100 -4.10 17.25 -4.66
CA LEU A 100 -5.28 17.31 -5.54
C LEU A 100 -5.39 18.67 -6.25
N TRP A 101 -4.89 19.74 -5.64
CA TRP A 101 -4.78 21.04 -6.29
C TRP A 101 -3.80 21.02 -7.48
N ASN A 102 -2.65 20.36 -7.33
CA ASN A 102 -1.70 20.17 -8.43
C ASN A 102 -2.29 19.31 -9.56
N VAL A 103 -3.12 18.33 -9.22
CA VAL A 103 -3.86 17.55 -10.21
C VAL A 103 -4.85 18.46 -10.95
N LEU A 104 -5.60 19.30 -10.25
CA LEU A 104 -6.54 20.22 -10.88
C LEU A 104 -5.85 21.24 -11.80
N LEU A 105 -4.72 21.81 -11.39
CA LEU A 105 -3.91 22.72 -12.21
C LEU A 105 -3.26 22.03 -13.43
N GLY A 106 -3.10 20.70 -13.37
CA GLY A 106 -2.53 19.91 -14.45
C GLY A 106 -1.02 19.69 -14.36
N ASP A 107 -0.39 20.10 -13.26
CA ASP A 107 1.00 19.75 -12.94
C ASP A 107 1.16 18.25 -12.71
N MET A 108 0.16 17.64 -12.08
CA MET A 108 0.12 16.23 -11.69
C MET A 108 -1.11 15.51 -12.24
N SER A 109 -1.12 14.18 -12.08
CA SER A 109 -2.24 13.29 -12.27
C SER A 109 -2.50 12.49 -10.99
N PHE A 110 -3.63 11.78 -10.87
CA PHE A 110 -3.82 10.84 -9.76
C PHE A 110 -2.75 9.73 -9.77
N VAL A 111 -2.51 9.17 -10.96
CA VAL A 111 -1.58 8.07 -11.17
C VAL A 111 -0.56 8.44 -12.24
N GLY A 112 0.72 8.31 -11.90
CA GLY A 112 1.86 8.75 -12.68
C GLY A 112 3.14 8.64 -11.87
N PRO A 113 4.33 8.71 -12.48
CA PRO A 113 5.59 8.59 -11.74
C PRO A 113 5.69 9.61 -10.61
N ARG A 114 6.13 9.22 -9.41
CA ARG A 114 6.28 10.17 -8.30
C ARG A 114 7.29 11.27 -8.66
N PRO A 115 6.95 12.56 -8.45
CA PRO A 115 7.83 13.66 -8.83
C PRO A 115 9.02 13.78 -7.87
N GLU A 116 10.22 13.91 -8.42
CA GLU A 116 11.46 13.93 -7.64
C GLU A 116 12.02 15.33 -7.42
N VAL A 117 12.88 15.48 -6.40
CA VAL A 117 13.55 16.77 -6.14
C VAL A 117 14.57 17.05 -7.25
N PRO A 118 14.78 18.33 -7.64
CA PRO A 118 15.73 18.70 -8.70
C PRO A 118 17.12 18.07 -8.53
N ARG A 119 17.69 18.15 -7.32
CA ARG A 119 19.01 17.57 -6.99
C ARG A 119 19.16 16.08 -7.35
N TYR A 120 18.09 15.29 -7.29
CA TYR A 120 18.13 13.87 -7.69
C TYR A 120 17.96 13.71 -9.19
N VAL A 121 17.08 14.51 -9.80
CA VAL A 121 16.86 14.49 -11.25
C VAL A 121 18.11 14.93 -12.03
N ASP A 122 18.91 15.82 -11.46
CA ASP A 122 20.18 16.25 -12.04
C ASP A 122 21.18 15.09 -12.19
N ARG A 123 21.05 14.06 -11.35
CA ARG A 123 21.87 12.84 -11.37
C ARG A 123 21.32 11.73 -12.28
N TYR A 124 20.20 11.97 -12.98
CA TYR A 124 19.60 10.95 -13.84
C TYR A 124 20.45 10.69 -15.07
N THR A 125 20.61 9.41 -15.41
CA THR A 125 21.15 9.02 -16.71
C THR A 125 20.20 9.42 -17.85
N PRO A 126 20.68 9.53 -19.10
CA PRO A 126 19.82 9.82 -20.24
C PRO A 126 18.62 8.86 -20.37
N ALA A 127 18.81 7.58 -20.06
CA ALA A 127 17.74 6.59 -20.04
C ALA A 127 16.73 6.85 -18.91
N GLN A 128 17.20 7.20 -17.71
CA GLN A 128 16.32 7.52 -16.58
C GLN A 128 15.46 8.77 -16.84
N ARG A 129 15.98 9.76 -17.59
CA ARG A 129 15.24 10.97 -17.97
C ARG A 129 14.02 10.70 -18.86
N GLU A 130 13.89 9.51 -19.44
CA GLU A 130 12.68 9.11 -20.18
C GLU A 130 11.42 9.23 -19.29
N ILE A 131 11.55 9.01 -17.97
CA ILE A 131 10.43 9.13 -17.03
C ILE A 131 9.81 10.53 -17.00
N LEU A 132 10.63 11.56 -17.26
CA LEU A 132 10.19 12.96 -17.24
C LEU A 132 9.26 13.28 -18.41
N ARG A 133 9.17 12.43 -19.44
CA ARG A 133 8.20 12.62 -20.53
C ARG A 133 6.75 12.44 -20.08
N PHE A 134 6.54 11.79 -18.94
CA PHE A 134 5.22 11.47 -18.40
C PHE A 134 4.81 12.43 -17.29
N LYS A 135 3.50 12.66 -17.16
CA LYS A 135 2.96 13.52 -16.12
C LYS A 135 3.11 12.83 -14.75
N PRO A 136 3.66 13.52 -13.73
CA PRO A 136 3.82 12.92 -12.41
C PRO A 136 2.49 12.60 -11.73
N GLY A 137 2.51 11.68 -10.77
CA GLY A 137 1.32 11.21 -10.07
C GLY A 137 1.37 11.42 -8.55
N ILE A 138 0.20 11.47 -7.92
CA ILE A 138 0.08 11.38 -6.45
C ILE A 138 0.50 9.97 -5.99
N THR A 139 -0.02 8.93 -6.65
CA THR A 139 0.36 7.53 -6.43
C THR A 139 1.02 6.92 -7.67
N ASP A 140 1.84 5.90 -7.46
CA ASP A 140 2.51 5.16 -8.54
C ASP A 140 2.70 3.67 -8.18
N MET A 141 3.08 2.89 -9.19
CA MET A 141 3.34 1.46 -9.02
C MET A 141 4.51 1.21 -8.04
N ALA A 142 5.51 2.09 -8.05
CA ALA A 142 6.63 2.01 -7.13
C ALA A 142 6.20 2.19 -5.67
N THR A 143 5.29 3.12 -5.36
CA THR A 143 4.79 3.43 -4.02
C THR A 143 4.05 2.23 -3.42
N MET A 144 3.37 1.44 -4.25
CA MET A 144 2.76 0.17 -3.82
C MET A 144 3.82 -0.86 -3.41
N LEU A 145 4.89 -1.01 -4.19
CA LEU A 145 5.93 -2.04 -3.97
C LEU A 145 6.97 -1.64 -2.91
N PHE A 146 7.21 -0.35 -2.75
CA PHE A 146 8.16 0.25 -1.82
C PHE A 146 7.44 0.90 -0.62
N ARG A 147 6.24 0.41 -0.26
CA ARG A 147 5.44 0.95 0.86
C ARG A 147 6.18 0.93 2.21
N ASP A 148 7.03 -0.07 2.42
CA ASP A 148 7.90 -0.23 3.60
C ASP A 148 9.37 0.12 3.29
N GLU A 149 9.64 1.05 2.37
CA GLU A 149 11.00 1.49 2.03
C GLU A 149 11.80 1.94 3.25
N GLU A 150 11.14 2.58 4.22
CA GLU A 150 11.77 2.98 5.47
C GLU A 150 12.34 1.78 6.25
N ALA A 151 11.76 0.58 6.12
CA ALA A 151 12.33 -0.64 6.69
C ALA A 151 13.57 -1.14 5.92
N LEU A 152 13.64 -0.91 4.60
CA LEU A 152 14.82 -1.22 3.78
C LEU A 152 15.98 -0.28 4.05
N LEU A 153 15.71 0.94 4.53
CA LEU A 153 16.70 1.97 4.87
C LEU A 153 17.18 1.89 6.33
N ARG A 154 16.63 0.98 7.15
CA ARG A 154 17.09 0.78 8.54
C ARG A 154 18.42 0.05 8.55
N GLY A 155 19.42 0.65 9.21
CA GLY A 155 20.75 0.07 9.40
C GLY A 155 21.79 0.49 8.36
N THR A 156 21.43 1.31 7.37
CA THR A 156 22.39 1.84 6.39
C THR A 156 22.98 3.16 6.88
N GLU A 157 24.31 3.27 6.90
CA GLU A 157 25.02 4.50 7.28
C GLU A 157 24.80 5.59 6.22
N ASP A 158 25.03 5.28 4.94
CA ASP A 158 24.75 6.15 3.80
C ASP A 158 23.38 5.86 3.15
N VAL A 159 22.36 6.56 3.62
CA VAL A 159 20.99 6.44 3.12
C VAL A 159 20.80 7.08 1.74
N GLU A 160 21.51 8.17 1.45
CA GLU A 160 21.37 8.87 0.15
C GLU A 160 22.03 8.06 -0.98
N GLY A 161 23.24 7.53 -0.74
CA GLY A 161 23.93 6.67 -1.70
C GLY A 161 23.16 5.38 -1.99
N PHE A 162 22.65 4.71 -0.96
CA PHE A 162 21.84 3.52 -1.13
C PHE A 162 20.56 3.80 -1.94
N TYR A 163 19.89 4.91 -1.65
CA TYR A 163 18.69 5.33 -2.39
C TYR A 163 18.98 5.51 -3.88
N LEU A 164 20.05 6.26 -4.20
CA LEU A 164 20.41 6.58 -5.59
C LEU A 164 20.91 5.36 -6.37
N GLN A 165 21.65 4.46 -5.72
CA GLN A 165 22.23 3.30 -6.39
C GLN A 165 21.24 2.15 -6.58
N TYR A 166 20.34 1.92 -5.61
CA TYR A 166 19.51 0.71 -5.59
C TYR A 166 18.01 0.98 -5.71
N CYS A 167 17.48 1.96 -4.96
CA CYS A 167 16.03 2.22 -4.95
C CYS A 167 15.59 2.97 -6.21
N LEU A 168 16.22 4.10 -6.50
CA LEU A 168 15.83 5.01 -7.57
C LEU A 168 15.79 4.34 -8.96
N PRO A 169 16.81 3.58 -9.40
CA PRO A 169 16.76 2.94 -10.72
C PRO A 169 15.59 1.96 -10.85
N LYS A 170 15.29 1.20 -9.79
CA LYS A 170 14.18 0.24 -9.79
C LYS A 170 12.82 0.92 -9.80
N LYS A 171 12.67 2.02 -9.05
CA LYS A 171 11.43 2.83 -9.08
C LYS A 171 11.18 3.41 -10.47
N ILE A 172 12.22 3.96 -11.10
CA ILE A 172 12.13 4.51 -12.45
C ILE A 172 11.74 3.41 -13.46
N GLU A 173 12.35 2.23 -13.38
CA GLU A 173 12.03 1.10 -14.26
C GLU A 173 10.55 0.69 -14.15
N LEU A 174 10.03 0.52 -12.94
CA LEU A 174 8.63 0.15 -12.70
C LEU A 174 7.67 1.24 -13.19
N ASN A 175 8.00 2.50 -12.92
CA ASN A 175 7.16 3.62 -13.33
C ASN A 175 7.17 3.81 -14.85
N LEU A 176 8.29 3.56 -15.55
CA LEU A 176 8.35 3.54 -17.02
C LEU A 176 7.47 2.43 -17.62
N GLN A 177 7.49 1.23 -17.03
CA GLN A 177 6.66 0.11 -17.48
C GLN A 177 5.17 0.44 -17.40
N TYR A 178 4.74 1.05 -16.30
CA TYR A 178 3.37 1.56 -16.16
C TYR A 178 3.08 2.70 -17.13
N ALA A 179 3.95 3.72 -17.18
CA ALA A 179 3.70 4.93 -17.93
C ALA A 179 3.54 4.69 -19.45
N ARG A 180 4.23 3.68 -20.00
CA ARG A 180 4.08 3.24 -21.39
C ARG A 180 2.71 2.63 -21.72
N ARG A 181 1.96 2.15 -20.73
CA ARG A 181 0.64 1.50 -20.88
C ARG A 181 -0.48 2.27 -20.17
N ALA A 182 -0.19 3.47 -19.69
CA ALA A 182 -1.08 4.24 -18.83
C ALA A 182 -2.45 4.47 -19.51
N GLY A 183 -3.51 4.18 -18.76
CA GLY A 183 -4.89 4.35 -19.19
C GLY A 183 -5.84 4.34 -17.99
N VAL A 184 -7.04 4.90 -18.15
CA VAL A 184 -7.98 5.15 -17.04
C VAL A 184 -8.30 3.87 -16.26
N PHE A 185 -8.48 2.73 -16.94
CA PHE A 185 -8.74 1.46 -16.26
C PHE A 185 -7.57 1.02 -15.36
N GLN A 186 -6.33 1.15 -15.85
CA GLN A 186 -5.15 0.80 -15.08
C GLN A 186 -4.95 1.76 -13.91
N ASP A 187 -5.31 3.03 -14.08
CA ASP A 187 -5.26 4.04 -13.03
C ASP A 187 -6.26 3.73 -11.92
N ILE A 188 -7.51 3.44 -12.29
CA ILE A 188 -8.54 2.99 -11.34
C ILE A 188 -8.04 1.76 -10.59
N TRP A 189 -7.44 0.79 -11.28
CA TRP A 189 -6.87 -0.39 -10.63
C TRP A 189 -5.77 -0.01 -9.63
N ILE A 190 -4.84 0.87 -9.98
CA ILE A 190 -3.76 1.32 -9.07
C ILE A 190 -4.33 2.12 -7.89
N ILE A 191 -5.31 2.98 -8.13
CA ILE A 191 -6.01 3.75 -7.09
C ILE A 191 -6.71 2.78 -6.13
N ILE A 192 -7.43 1.78 -6.64
CA ILE A 192 -8.05 0.74 -5.81
C ILE A 192 -6.97 0.00 -5.03
N GLN A 193 -5.87 -0.45 -5.62
CA GLN A 193 -4.80 -1.12 -4.87
C GLN A 193 -4.14 -0.21 -3.81
N THR A 194 -4.12 1.11 -4.06
CA THR A 194 -3.60 2.12 -3.13
C THR A 194 -4.56 2.36 -1.96
N LEU A 195 -5.87 2.52 -2.24
CA LEU A 195 -6.93 2.89 -1.28
C LEU A 195 -7.59 1.68 -0.61
N CYS A 196 -7.80 0.60 -1.34
CA CYS A 196 -8.27 -0.70 -0.88
C CYS A 196 -7.01 -1.52 -0.56
N PRO A 197 -6.48 -1.40 0.67
CA PRO A 197 -5.31 -2.15 1.06
C PRO A 197 -5.61 -3.64 0.85
N TYR A 198 -4.59 -4.38 0.41
CA TYR A 198 -4.66 -5.82 0.14
C TYR A 198 -5.49 -6.63 1.16
N TRP A 199 -5.48 -6.23 2.44
CA TRP A 199 -6.27 -6.85 3.48
C TRP A 199 -7.78 -6.77 3.26
N LEU A 200 -8.33 -5.69 2.69
CA LEU A 200 -9.76 -5.56 2.44
C LEU A 200 -10.22 -6.55 1.34
N GLY A 201 -9.41 -6.72 0.29
CA GLY A 201 -9.63 -7.78 -0.70
C GLY A 201 -9.56 -9.18 -0.10
N VAL A 202 -8.62 -9.43 0.82
CA VAL A 202 -8.53 -10.70 1.56
C VAL A 202 -9.79 -10.94 2.40
N MET A 203 -10.28 -9.90 3.08
CA MET A 203 -11.49 -9.99 3.91
C MET A 203 -12.75 -10.28 3.10
N ILE A 204 -12.89 -9.68 1.91
CA ILE A 204 -14.01 -9.99 0.99
C ILE A 204 -13.95 -11.46 0.57
N ILE A 205 -12.77 -11.95 0.17
CA ILE A 205 -12.59 -13.36 -0.22
C ILE A 205 -12.92 -14.30 0.94
N TYR A 206 -12.47 -13.99 2.16
CA TYR A 206 -12.81 -14.79 3.34
C TYR A 206 -14.29 -14.69 3.69
N ALA A 207 -14.92 -13.53 3.56
CA ALA A 207 -16.35 -13.37 3.79
C ALA A 207 -17.15 -14.28 2.86
N ILE A 208 -16.79 -14.32 1.57
CA ILE A 208 -17.41 -15.21 0.58
C ILE A 208 -17.18 -16.67 0.97
N ALA A 209 -15.93 -17.07 1.26
CA ALA A 209 -15.61 -18.45 1.61
C ALA A 209 -16.35 -18.94 2.87
N LEU A 210 -16.43 -18.09 3.90
CA LEU A 210 -17.16 -18.39 5.13
C LEU A 210 -18.67 -18.42 4.91
N SER A 211 -19.22 -17.51 4.11
CA SER A 211 -20.65 -17.52 3.76
C SER A 211 -21.03 -18.79 2.99
N VAL A 212 -20.17 -19.24 2.07
CA VAL A 212 -20.36 -20.48 1.31
C VAL A 212 -20.22 -21.70 2.23
N SER A 213 -19.22 -21.74 3.12
CA SER A 213 -19.11 -22.78 4.15
C SER A 213 -20.38 -22.89 4.99
N PHE A 214 -20.90 -21.75 5.44
CA PHE A 214 -22.09 -21.70 6.27
C PHE A 214 -23.32 -22.19 5.51
N LEU A 215 -23.46 -21.82 4.22
CA LEU A 215 -24.54 -22.33 3.37
C LEU A 215 -24.44 -23.85 3.19
N ILE A 216 -23.25 -24.37 2.89
CA ILE A 216 -23.01 -25.82 2.77
C ILE A 216 -23.30 -26.54 4.08
N SER A 217 -23.08 -25.89 5.22
CA SER A 217 -23.42 -26.46 6.55
C SER A 217 -24.92 -26.70 6.71
N TYR A 218 -25.77 -25.80 6.19
CA TYR A 218 -27.23 -26.00 6.16
C TYR A 218 -27.64 -27.09 5.18
N GLU A 219 -27.05 -27.11 3.99
CA GLU A 219 -27.30 -28.17 3.00
C GLU A 219 -26.94 -29.54 3.58
N LEU A 220 -25.77 -29.67 4.21
CA LEU A 220 -25.33 -30.93 4.80
C LEU A 220 -26.23 -31.37 5.97
N ARG A 221 -26.70 -30.42 6.78
CA ARG A 221 -27.63 -30.71 7.89
C ARG A 221 -29.02 -31.15 7.41
N SER A 222 -29.43 -30.70 6.22
CA SER A 222 -30.74 -30.98 5.61
C SER A 222 -30.69 -32.09 4.56
N ASP A 223 -29.63 -32.90 4.55
CA ASP A 223 -29.40 -33.95 3.53
C ASP A 223 -29.50 -33.43 2.08
N PHE A 224 -28.99 -32.22 1.84
CA PHE A 224 -29.03 -31.47 0.57
C PHE A 224 -30.45 -31.20 0.05
N ARG A 225 -31.41 -31.07 0.97
CA ARG A 225 -32.81 -30.74 0.68
C ARG A 225 -33.24 -29.51 1.48
N ALA A 226 -32.41 -28.47 1.48
CA ALA A 226 -32.69 -27.24 2.21
C ALA A 226 -34.03 -26.61 1.78
N THR A 227 -34.85 -26.29 2.76
CA THR A 227 -36.18 -25.73 2.60
C THR A 227 -36.14 -24.20 2.64
N ARG A 228 -37.21 -23.52 2.21
CA ARG A 228 -37.30 -22.05 2.34
C ARG A 228 -37.09 -21.53 3.78
N PRO A 229 -37.68 -22.16 4.83
CA PRO A 229 -37.37 -21.83 6.22
C PRO A 229 -35.88 -21.89 6.57
N ASP A 230 -35.14 -22.90 6.08
CA ASP A 230 -33.71 -23.06 6.35
C ASP A 230 -32.89 -21.93 5.73
N LEU A 231 -33.28 -21.48 4.53
CA LEU A 231 -32.64 -20.34 3.86
C LEU A 231 -32.92 -19.01 4.56
N GLU A 232 -34.10 -18.85 5.17
CA GLU A 232 -34.43 -17.68 5.99
C GLU A 232 -33.63 -17.67 7.30
N GLU A 233 -33.49 -18.83 7.94
CA GLU A 233 -32.66 -19.02 9.13
C GLU A 233 -31.17 -18.74 8.83
N PHE A 234 -30.66 -19.27 7.71
CA PHE A 234 -29.33 -18.97 7.19
C PHE A 234 -29.11 -17.47 7.04
N ARG A 235 -30.02 -16.75 6.36
CA ARG A 235 -29.90 -15.29 6.15
C ARG A 235 -29.88 -14.52 7.47
N ARG A 236 -30.68 -14.97 8.45
CA ARG A 236 -30.74 -14.35 9.78
C ARG A 236 -29.43 -14.51 10.55
N TYR A 237 -28.82 -15.70 10.52
CA TYR A 237 -27.60 -15.99 11.28
C TYR A 237 -26.30 -15.68 10.56
N LEU A 238 -26.33 -15.49 9.24
CA LEU A 238 -25.14 -15.17 8.43
C LEU A 238 -24.25 -14.06 9.04
N PRO A 239 -24.77 -12.87 9.44
CA PRO A 239 -23.91 -11.84 10.04
C PRO A 239 -23.32 -12.28 11.38
N TRP A 240 -24.07 -13.02 12.20
CA TRP A 240 -23.64 -13.48 13.53
C TRP A 240 -22.61 -14.59 13.47
N ILE A 241 -22.53 -15.32 12.35
CA ILE A 241 -21.50 -16.32 12.13
C ILE A 241 -20.27 -15.72 11.48
N VAL A 242 -20.46 -15.03 10.34
CA VAL A 242 -19.35 -14.57 9.51
C VAL A 242 -18.63 -13.37 10.12
N LEU A 243 -19.32 -12.42 10.76
CA LEU A 243 -18.65 -11.23 11.31
C LEU A 243 -17.68 -11.58 12.46
N PRO A 244 -18.03 -12.39 13.48
CA PRO A 244 -17.07 -12.77 14.52
C PRO A 244 -15.87 -13.53 13.97
N GLN A 245 -16.08 -14.46 13.02
CA GLN A 245 -15.00 -15.18 12.35
C GLN A 245 -14.04 -14.22 11.63
N LEU A 246 -14.59 -13.29 10.84
CA LEU A 246 -13.82 -12.26 10.14
C LEU A 246 -13.05 -11.35 11.10
N MET A 247 -13.69 -10.85 12.16
CA MET A 247 -13.05 -9.99 13.16
C MET A 247 -11.85 -10.69 13.82
N LEU A 248 -12.01 -11.97 14.17
CA LEU A 248 -10.94 -12.75 14.80
C LEU A 248 -9.80 -13.10 13.83
N LEU A 249 -10.12 -13.39 12.56
CA LEU A 249 -9.12 -13.57 11.50
C LEU A 249 -8.32 -12.28 11.26
N PHE A 250 -9.00 -11.13 11.26
CA PHE A 250 -8.36 -9.81 11.16
C PHE A 250 -7.43 -9.57 12.35
N TRP A 251 -7.93 -9.75 13.58
CA TRP A 251 -7.17 -9.56 14.82
C TRP A 251 -5.93 -10.48 14.89
N ARG A 252 -6.03 -11.72 14.39
CA ARG A 252 -4.91 -12.68 14.33
C ARG A 252 -3.96 -12.45 13.15
N GLY A 253 -4.14 -11.35 12.41
CA GLY A 253 -3.24 -10.94 11.34
C GLY A 253 -3.26 -11.84 10.12
N GLN A 254 -4.37 -12.55 9.86
CA GLN A 254 -4.53 -13.42 8.68
C GLN A 254 -4.71 -12.66 7.35
N LEU A 255 -4.53 -11.34 7.39
CA LEU A 255 -4.68 -10.41 6.29
C LEU A 255 -3.54 -10.44 5.26
N ARG A 256 -2.40 -11.07 5.60
CA ARG A 256 -1.23 -11.24 4.72
C ARG A 256 -1.26 -12.58 3.96
N GLY A 257 -2.18 -13.47 4.33
CA GLY A 257 -2.13 -14.91 4.07
C GLY A 257 -2.50 -15.38 2.67
N LEU A 258 -3.13 -14.55 1.83
CA LEU A 258 -3.42 -14.95 0.45
C LEU A 258 -2.12 -14.98 -0.37
N ILE A 259 -1.09 -14.18 -0.05
CA ILE A 259 0.20 -14.07 -0.78
C ILE A 259 1.34 -14.83 -0.10
N SER A 260 1.33 -14.97 1.24
CA SER A 260 2.38 -15.70 1.97
C SER A 260 2.24 -17.23 1.85
N TYR A 261 3.33 -17.95 2.14
CA TYR A 261 3.29 -19.40 2.21
C TYR A 261 2.36 -19.83 3.35
N PHE A 262 1.31 -20.60 3.01
CA PHE A 262 0.46 -21.28 4.00
C PHE A 262 1.30 -22.26 4.81
N SER A 263 1.87 -21.74 5.89
CA SER A 263 2.81 -22.42 6.75
C SER A 263 2.09 -22.93 8.00
N ILE A 264 2.68 -23.90 8.69
CA ILE A 264 2.12 -24.45 9.94
C ILE A 264 1.73 -23.33 10.94
N PRO A 265 2.55 -22.27 11.15
CA PRO A 265 2.16 -21.17 12.02
C PRO A 265 0.93 -20.39 11.55
N GLU A 266 0.72 -20.25 10.24
CA GLU A 266 -0.46 -19.59 9.68
C GLU A 266 -1.71 -20.45 9.84
N MET A 267 -1.60 -21.75 9.58
CA MET A 267 -2.69 -22.71 9.81
C MET A 267 -3.11 -22.68 11.28
N ARG A 268 -2.15 -22.71 12.22
CA ARG A 268 -2.42 -22.58 13.65
C ARG A 268 -3.19 -21.29 13.96
N ARG A 269 -2.77 -20.15 13.42
CA ARG A 269 -3.47 -18.87 13.64
C ARG A 269 -4.91 -18.88 13.12
N THR A 270 -5.16 -19.49 11.95
CA THR A 270 -6.50 -19.66 11.38
C THR A 270 -7.37 -20.54 12.26
N VAL A 271 -6.87 -21.72 12.65
CA VAL A 271 -7.61 -22.64 13.55
C VAL A 271 -7.92 -21.96 14.88
N THR A 272 -6.96 -21.27 15.49
CA THR A 272 -7.21 -20.54 16.74
C THR A 272 -8.27 -19.45 16.56
N ALA A 273 -8.24 -18.70 15.47
CA ALA A 273 -9.25 -17.66 15.21
C ALA A 273 -10.66 -18.26 15.09
N LEU A 274 -10.80 -19.33 14.30
CA LEU A 274 -12.08 -20.03 14.13
C LEU A 274 -12.54 -20.71 15.42
N ALA A 275 -11.64 -21.28 16.22
CA ALA A 275 -11.98 -21.91 17.48
C ALA A 275 -12.49 -20.89 18.51
N ILE A 276 -11.86 -19.71 18.59
CA ILE A 276 -12.37 -18.62 19.43
C ILE A 276 -13.74 -18.16 18.92
N ALA A 277 -13.93 -18.03 17.60
CA ALA A 277 -15.21 -17.65 17.00
C ALA A 277 -16.31 -18.66 17.36
N PHE A 278 -16.00 -19.95 17.26
CA PHE A 278 -16.88 -21.05 17.61
C PHE A 278 -17.31 -21.00 19.08
N VAL A 279 -16.37 -20.77 20.01
CA VAL A 279 -16.69 -20.61 21.44
C VAL A 279 -17.60 -19.40 21.68
N VAL A 280 -17.35 -18.27 21.01
CA VAL A 280 -18.20 -17.08 21.08
C VAL A 280 -19.61 -17.38 20.55
N GLN A 281 -19.72 -18.10 19.44
CA GLN A 281 -21.00 -18.48 18.83
C GLN A 281 -21.79 -19.46 19.71
N LEU A 282 -21.13 -20.43 20.34
CA LEU A 282 -21.76 -21.30 21.34
C LEU A 282 -22.29 -20.49 22.54
N GLY A 283 -21.51 -19.53 23.03
CA GLY A 283 -21.92 -18.60 24.08
C GLY A 283 -23.15 -17.79 23.67
N LEU A 284 -23.17 -17.23 22.45
CA LEU A 284 -24.30 -16.51 21.89
C LEU A 284 -25.55 -17.40 21.75
N CYS A 285 -25.38 -18.64 21.31
CA CYS A 285 -26.48 -19.61 21.20
C CYS A 285 -27.12 -19.86 22.56
N ASN A 286 -26.31 -20.11 23.59
CA ASN A 286 -26.80 -20.40 24.94
C ASN A 286 -27.41 -19.17 25.61
N PHE A 287 -26.78 -18.00 25.46
CA PHE A 287 -27.26 -16.75 26.06
C PHE A 287 -28.56 -16.25 25.43
N SER A 288 -28.67 -16.35 24.11
CA SER A 288 -29.84 -15.84 23.37
C SER A 288 -30.98 -16.86 23.24
N GLN A 289 -30.87 -18.02 23.90
CA GLN A 289 -31.79 -19.16 23.73
C GLN A 289 -32.02 -19.50 22.25
N GLY A 290 -30.96 -19.48 21.44
CA GLY A 290 -31.01 -19.76 20.01
C GLY A 290 -31.60 -18.65 19.13
N ARG A 291 -31.70 -17.40 19.60
CA ARG A 291 -32.18 -16.25 18.78
C ARG A 291 -31.09 -15.60 17.93
N LEU A 292 -29.83 -15.67 18.35
CA LEU A 292 -28.69 -15.00 17.70
C LEU A 292 -27.71 -15.96 17.03
N ALA A 293 -27.77 -17.26 17.34
CA ALA A 293 -26.92 -18.27 16.75
C ALA A 293 -27.69 -19.58 16.52
N PRO A 294 -27.32 -20.34 15.48
CA PRO A 294 -27.96 -21.60 15.13
C PRO A 294 -27.59 -22.71 16.11
N THR A 295 -28.24 -23.87 15.96
CA THR A 295 -28.01 -25.07 16.77
C THR A 295 -26.54 -25.50 16.83
N HIS A 296 -26.13 -26.14 17.93
CA HIS A 296 -24.74 -26.56 18.17
C HIS A 296 -24.18 -27.45 17.07
N SER A 297 -24.97 -28.37 16.51
CA SER A 297 -24.53 -29.25 15.42
C SER A 297 -24.14 -28.46 14.17
N LEU A 298 -24.90 -27.41 13.83
CA LEU A 298 -24.63 -26.55 12.69
C LEU A 298 -23.35 -25.73 12.90
N LEU A 299 -23.11 -25.23 14.13
CA LEU A 299 -21.88 -24.53 14.49
C LEU A 299 -20.64 -25.43 14.36
N VAL A 300 -20.74 -26.70 14.76
CA VAL A 300 -19.65 -27.67 14.63
C VAL A 300 -19.33 -27.96 13.17
N ILE A 301 -20.36 -28.19 12.34
CA ILE A 301 -20.19 -28.43 10.91
C ILE A 301 -19.53 -27.21 10.24
N ASP A 302 -20.03 -26.00 10.52
CA ASP A 302 -19.48 -24.78 9.94
C ASP A 302 -18.04 -24.53 10.38
N PHE A 303 -17.67 -24.83 11.62
CA PHE A 303 -16.28 -24.69 12.08
C PHE A 303 -15.30 -25.49 11.21
N PHE A 304 -15.61 -26.76 10.92
CA PHE A 304 -14.77 -27.60 10.09
C PHE A 304 -14.80 -27.14 8.63
N LEU A 305 -15.98 -26.90 8.06
CA LEU A 305 -16.11 -26.45 6.67
C LEU A 305 -15.42 -25.10 6.44
N SER A 306 -15.51 -24.16 7.40
CA SER A 306 -14.87 -22.85 7.34
C SER A 306 -13.35 -23.00 7.34
N PHE A 307 -12.81 -23.89 8.16
CA PHE A 307 -11.38 -24.19 8.17
C PHE A 307 -10.92 -24.73 6.80
N PHE A 308 -11.60 -25.73 6.26
CA PHE A 308 -11.25 -26.31 4.96
C PHE A 308 -11.43 -25.32 3.81
N ALA A 309 -12.50 -24.54 3.79
CA ALA A 309 -12.77 -23.52 2.79
C ALA A 309 -11.65 -22.46 2.76
N LEU A 310 -11.24 -21.95 3.93
CA LEU A 310 -10.13 -21.00 4.01
C LEU A 310 -8.79 -21.60 3.56
N CYS A 311 -8.52 -22.86 3.90
CA CYS A 311 -7.33 -23.57 3.43
C CYS A 311 -7.35 -23.75 1.90
N ALA A 312 -8.47 -24.22 1.35
CA ALA A 312 -8.66 -24.45 -0.08
C ALA A 312 -8.48 -23.16 -0.88
N VAL A 313 -9.13 -22.06 -0.47
CA VAL A 313 -8.99 -20.76 -1.11
C VAL A 313 -7.52 -20.32 -1.16
N ARG A 314 -6.77 -20.46 -0.05
CA ARG A 314 -5.36 -20.08 -0.02
C ARG A 314 -4.48 -20.94 -0.92
N ILE A 315 -4.71 -22.25 -0.93
CA ILE A 315 -3.97 -23.20 -1.78
C ILE A 315 -4.28 -22.92 -3.26
N SER A 316 -5.54 -22.69 -3.63
CA SER A 316 -5.96 -22.39 -4.99
C SER A 316 -5.35 -21.08 -5.50
N PHE A 317 -5.37 -20.02 -4.69
CA PHE A 317 -4.71 -18.75 -5.04
C PHE A 317 -3.20 -18.88 -5.23
N ARG A 318 -2.55 -19.81 -4.51
CA ARG A 318 -1.14 -20.15 -4.72
C ARG A 318 -0.95 -20.86 -6.05
N PHE A 319 -1.74 -21.88 -6.33
CA PHE A 319 -1.65 -22.67 -7.55
C PHE A 319 -1.84 -21.79 -8.79
N LEU A 320 -2.90 -20.98 -8.83
CA LEU A 320 -3.17 -20.03 -9.92
C LEU A 320 -2.02 -19.04 -10.15
N ARG A 321 -1.33 -18.61 -9.10
CA ARG A 321 -0.14 -17.77 -9.23
C ARG A 321 1.11 -18.51 -9.67
N GLY A 322 1.25 -19.79 -9.32
CA GLY A 322 2.29 -20.66 -9.86
C GLY A 322 2.21 -20.72 -11.38
N PHE A 323 1.03 -21.01 -11.93
CA PHE A 323 0.77 -21.02 -13.37
C PHE A 323 1.02 -19.66 -14.02
N ARG A 324 0.51 -18.57 -13.43
CA ARG A 324 0.68 -17.23 -14.00
C ARG A 324 2.15 -16.78 -14.00
N ARG A 325 2.98 -17.28 -13.06
CA ARG A 325 4.44 -17.09 -13.04
C ARG A 325 5.18 -17.95 -14.07
N GLU A 326 4.65 -19.10 -14.45
CA GLU A 326 5.22 -19.94 -15.50
C GLU A 326 4.89 -19.43 -16.91
N GLN A 327 3.67 -18.92 -17.13
CA GLN A 327 3.29 -18.26 -18.39
C GLN A 327 4.02 -16.92 -18.61
N HIS A 328 4.27 -16.17 -17.55
CA HIS A 328 5.20 -15.05 -17.56
C HIS A 328 6.59 -15.48 -17.09
N ARG A 329 7.21 -16.41 -17.82
CA ARG A 329 8.68 -16.59 -17.80
C ARG A 329 9.33 -15.32 -18.38
N PHE A 330 9.30 -14.24 -17.60
CA PHE A 330 10.34 -13.23 -17.67
C PHE A 330 11.67 -13.92 -17.37
N PRO A 331 12.73 -13.68 -18.17
CA PRO A 331 14.04 -14.23 -17.85
C PRO A 331 14.50 -13.66 -16.50
N ALA A 332 14.65 -14.55 -15.52
CA ALA A 332 15.59 -14.47 -14.40
C ALA A 332 15.76 -13.14 -13.60
N GLY A 333 14.70 -12.41 -13.25
CA GLY A 333 14.84 -11.23 -12.35
C GLY A 333 14.82 -11.55 -10.85
N GLY A 334 13.96 -12.47 -10.40
CA GLY A 334 13.66 -12.65 -8.96
C GLY A 334 14.68 -13.47 -8.17
N ARG A 335 15.33 -14.46 -8.80
CA ARG A 335 16.43 -15.23 -8.18
C ARG A 335 17.74 -14.42 -8.14
N PHE A 336 17.91 -13.48 -9.06
CA PHE A 336 19.02 -12.54 -9.05
C PHE A 336 18.87 -11.52 -7.91
N LEU A 337 17.66 -11.01 -7.65
CA LEU A 337 17.40 -10.05 -6.57
C LEU A 337 17.60 -10.64 -5.16
N ARG A 338 17.25 -11.90 -4.89
CA ARG A 338 17.58 -12.56 -3.60
C ARG A 338 19.08 -12.84 -3.46
N ARG A 339 19.77 -13.17 -4.56
CA ARG A 339 21.23 -13.35 -4.56
C ARG A 339 22.00 -12.03 -4.48
N GLN A 340 21.48 -10.95 -5.05
CA GLN A 340 22.06 -9.61 -4.95
C GLN A 340 21.78 -8.96 -3.61
N SER A 341 20.58 -9.09 -3.03
CA SER A 341 20.33 -8.60 -1.66
C SER A 341 21.16 -9.38 -0.62
N ALA A 342 21.33 -10.69 -0.79
CA ALA A 342 22.25 -11.48 0.04
C ALA A 342 23.72 -11.12 -0.21
N ARG A 343 24.13 -10.86 -1.47
CA ARG A 343 25.48 -10.40 -1.80
C ARG A 343 25.75 -8.99 -1.30
N VAL A 344 24.81 -8.05 -1.42
CA VAL A 344 24.92 -6.67 -0.93
C VAL A 344 24.97 -6.65 0.59
N ALA A 345 24.18 -7.49 1.28
CA ALA A 345 24.30 -7.69 2.73
C ALA A 345 25.66 -8.31 3.12
N GLN A 346 26.21 -9.23 2.31
CA GLN A 346 27.54 -9.82 2.54
C GLN A 346 28.69 -8.86 2.20
N THR A 347 28.54 -7.99 1.20
CA THR A 347 29.54 -6.96 0.85
C THR A 347 29.56 -5.84 1.89
N ALA A 348 28.39 -5.46 2.42
CA ALA A 348 28.27 -4.52 3.54
C ALA A 348 28.90 -5.06 4.83
N ALA A 349 28.83 -6.37 5.07
CA ALA A 349 29.47 -7.02 6.23
C ALA A 349 31.00 -7.18 6.07
N ARG A 350 31.56 -7.02 4.86
CA ARG A 350 32.98 -7.27 4.55
C ARG A 350 33.85 -6.01 4.46
N HIS A 351 33.28 -4.81 4.54
CA HIS A 351 34.06 -3.57 4.62
C HIS A 351 33.78 -2.81 5.92
N PRO A 352 34.39 -3.22 7.05
CA PRO A 352 34.53 -2.36 8.19
C PRO A 352 35.74 -1.43 7.94
N GLY A 353 35.50 -0.25 7.40
CA GLY A 353 36.50 0.81 7.31
C GLY A 353 37.34 0.85 6.03
N GLY A 354 37.40 2.03 5.44
CA GLY A 354 38.23 2.36 4.29
C GLY A 354 38.08 3.84 3.95
N ARG A 355 38.77 4.68 4.72
CA ARG A 355 39.09 6.06 4.35
C ARG A 355 39.88 6.07 3.02
N ASP A 356 39.91 7.22 2.37
CA ASP A 356 40.63 7.56 1.13
C ASP A 356 39.90 7.35 -0.20
N ALA A 357 39.08 8.34 -0.55
CA ALA A 357 39.02 8.82 -1.94
C ALA A 357 39.22 10.35 -1.93
N ARG A 358 40.46 10.77 -2.21
CA ARG A 358 40.82 12.17 -2.41
C ARG A 358 39.98 12.77 -3.54
N MET A 359 39.34 13.90 -3.29
CA MET A 359 38.76 14.75 -4.33
C MET A 359 39.87 15.29 -5.26
N PRO A 360 39.71 15.28 -6.59
CA PRO A 360 40.54 16.11 -7.46
C PRO A 360 40.15 17.58 -7.27
N SER A 361 41.15 18.40 -6.94
CA SER A 361 41.06 19.83 -6.70
C SER A 361 40.56 20.61 -7.92
N GLN A 362 39.69 21.58 -7.68
CA GLN A 362 39.38 22.68 -8.59
C GLN A 362 40.63 23.55 -8.83
N ARG A 363 41.07 23.65 -10.08
CA ARG A 363 41.80 24.77 -10.70
C ARG A 363 41.27 24.79 -12.14
N GLY A 364 40.60 25.82 -12.66
CA GLY A 364 41.00 27.22 -12.71
C GLY A 364 41.44 27.52 -14.15
N MET A 365 40.50 27.97 -14.99
CA MET A 365 40.70 28.67 -16.28
C MET A 365 39.35 29.32 -16.60
N ALA A 366 39.14 30.61 -16.32
CA ALA A 366 39.65 31.78 -17.03
C ALA A 366 39.02 31.94 -18.42
N VAL A 367 38.57 33.17 -18.63
CA VAL A 367 37.63 33.70 -19.62
C VAL A 367 38.39 34.25 -20.83
N GLU A 368 37.84 33.96 -22.03
CA GLU A 368 37.91 34.69 -23.33
C GLU A 368 39.24 34.87 -24.09
N PRO A 369 39.18 35.16 -25.42
CA PRO A 369 37.99 35.36 -26.29
C PRO A 369 37.67 34.20 -27.25
#